data_AF-A0A415DFE0-F1
#
_entry.id   AF-A0A415DFE0-F1
#
_cell.length_a   1.000
_cell.length_b   1.000
_cell.length_c   1.000
_cell.angle_alpha   90.00
_cell.angle_beta   90.00
_cell.angle_gamma   90.00
#
_symmetry.space_group_name_H-M   'P 1'
#
loop_
_entity.id
_entity.type
_entity.pdbx_description
1 polymer ?
#
loop_
_entity_poly.entity_id
_entity_poly.type
_entity_poly.pdbx_seq_one_letter_code
_entity_poly.pdbx_strand_id
1 'polypeptide(L)'
;SENVNLVIADTEEARDRANTATGEADAARVSLSESVQQKLTEVDNKMLTVKDGKTPVLDVGNVQSGEKASASVVPAGEDSGGNPKYNINLTLPKGDNGLPPVIETGTITTGEPGTEASATLVPDGQTEGGNPKYLLNLTIPRGSQGIPGVGSGNVSASATGLVTGKKYLFVPGANGSTVGTFVEYVAPTIPTKTSDLENDKDFTTSNAVTELLLGYVQKVAGKGLSTEDFTTELKNKLSALSNYDDTDIQAAVTSLQTQLNTLLSGNASTAIESFNEIIAFLANVEDTQTLAGIIAGINTAIADVQASIPTKYSQLQNDNNTVQDANYVHTDNNYTTTDKDKLSGIQAGAQVNPGIATPSANGLMSAGDKTILDRQESYTTASTVASLNPAYRYIYVTLSSNASLSVSGTGTSYNGRSITAYVYCSSARTIAIPTTGSYVSMCGSSYTCPAGKWVEFNLECINGIWHIAKLEQE
;
A
#
# COMPACT_ATOMS: atom_id res chain seq x y z
N SER A 1 18.16 -64.19 7.73
CA SER A 1 19.02 -64.81 8.75
C SER A 1 20.49 -64.82 8.33
N GLU A 2 20.79 -65.02 7.04
CA GLU A 2 22.17 -65.17 6.52
C GLU A 2 23.10 -63.95 6.73
N ASN A 3 22.62 -62.72 6.49
CA ASN A 3 23.42 -61.50 6.71
C ASN A 3 23.78 -61.23 8.17
N VAL A 4 22.99 -61.71 9.13
CA VAL A 4 23.29 -61.51 10.56
C VAL A 4 24.39 -62.45 11.02
N ASN A 5 24.43 -63.68 10.50
CA ASN A 5 25.49 -64.64 10.81
C ASN A 5 26.85 -64.22 10.26
N LEU A 6 26.88 -63.58 9.09
CA LEU A 6 28.11 -63.05 8.48
C LEU A 6 28.74 -61.93 9.34
N VAL A 7 27.92 -60.99 9.81
CA VAL A 7 28.40 -59.88 10.67
C VAL A 7 28.90 -60.39 12.03
N ILE A 8 28.27 -61.43 12.59
CA ILE A 8 28.74 -62.05 13.84
C ILE A 8 30.10 -62.71 13.64
N ALA A 9 30.28 -63.47 12.55
CA ALA A 9 31.56 -64.12 12.24
C ALA A 9 32.71 -63.11 12.05
N ASP A 10 32.49 -62.03 11.30
CA ASP A 10 33.49 -60.98 11.10
C ASP A 10 33.88 -60.28 12.41
N THR A 11 32.91 -60.12 13.32
CA THR A 11 33.14 -59.49 14.63
C THR A 11 33.95 -60.40 15.55
N GLU A 12 33.70 -61.71 15.54
CA GLU A 12 34.48 -62.67 16.32
C GLU A 12 35.92 -62.77 15.81
N GLU A 13 36.11 -62.79 14.49
CA GLU A 13 37.45 -62.85 13.90
C GLU A 13 38.27 -61.57 14.19
N ALA A 14 37.62 -60.40 14.22
CA ALA A 14 38.25 -59.15 14.63
C ALA A 14 38.68 -59.17 16.11
N ARG A 15 37.85 -59.75 17.00
CA ARG A 15 38.19 -59.90 18.42
C ARG A 15 39.40 -60.81 18.63
N ASP A 16 39.47 -61.92 17.90
CA ASP A 16 40.57 -62.88 18.05
C ASP A 16 41.90 -62.32 17.54
N ARG A 17 41.87 -61.53 16.45
CA ARG A 17 43.04 -60.78 15.98
C ARG A 17 43.54 -59.78 17.03
N ALA A 18 42.64 -59.05 17.69
CA ALA A 18 43.00 -58.08 18.72
C ALA A 18 43.62 -58.74 19.97
N ASN A 19 43.08 -59.89 20.38
CA ASN A 19 43.61 -60.65 21.52
C ASN A 19 45.02 -61.20 21.23
N THR A 20 45.25 -61.69 20.01
CA THR A 20 46.56 -62.22 19.59
C THR A 20 47.62 -61.11 19.60
N ALA A 21 47.32 -59.95 19.02
CA ALA A 21 48.26 -58.82 18.99
C ALA A 21 48.63 -58.32 20.39
N THR A 22 47.70 -58.39 21.34
CA THR A 22 47.97 -58.02 22.75
C THR A 22 48.95 -58.99 23.41
N GLY A 23 48.78 -60.30 23.19
CA GLY A 23 49.68 -61.32 23.74
C GLY A 23 51.11 -61.22 23.22
N GLU A 24 51.29 -60.89 21.93
CA GLU A 24 52.61 -60.70 21.32
C GLU A 24 53.34 -59.48 21.90
N ALA A 25 52.61 -58.39 22.16
CA ALA A 25 53.18 -57.19 22.75
C ALA A 25 53.71 -57.43 24.18
N ASP A 26 52.98 -58.19 25.00
CA ASP A 26 53.40 -58.52 26.36
C ASP A 26 54.64 -59.43 26.38
N ALA A 27 54.70 -60.41 25.47
CA ALA A 27 55.87 -61.29 25.34
C ALA A 27 57.15 -60.50 24.99
N ALA A 28 57.04 -59.52 24.08
CA ALA A 28 58.18 -58.68 23.70
C ALA A 28 58.73 -57.83 24.86
N ARG A 29 57.85 -57.32 25.74
CA ARG A 29 58.25 -56.51 26.89
C ARG A 29 59.01 -57.31 27.94
N VAL A 30 58.60 -58.56 28.19
CA VAL A 30 59.29 -59.45 29.14
C VAL A 30 60.71 -59.74 28.67
N SER A 31 60.89 -60.09 27.39
CA SER A 31 62.20 -60.42 26.83
C SER A 31 63.23 -59.28 26.94
N LEU A 32 62.80 -58.03 26.74
CA LEU A 32 63.70 -56.87 26.85
C LEU A 32 64.20 -56.67 28.29
N SER A 33 63.34 -56.92 29.29
CA SER A 33 63.68 -56.74 30.70
C SER A 33 64.78 -57.70 31.18
N GLU A 34 64.75 -58.95 30.71
CA GLU A 34 65.73 -59.97 31.06
C GLU A 34 67.12 -59.66 30.50
N SER A 35 67.19 -59.14 29.26
CA SER A 35 68.46 -58.78 28.62
C SER A 35 69.21 -57.66 29.33
N VAL A 36 68.49 -56.67 29.87
CA VAL A 36 69.10 -55.53 30.57
C VAL A 36 69.78 -55.97 31.86
N GLN A 37 69.15 -56.87 32.62
CA GLN A 37 69.70 -57.33 33.90
C GLN A 37 71.00 -58.13 33.74
N GLN A 38 71.16 -58.85 32.64
CA GLN A 38 72.37 -59.64 32.39
C GLN A 38 73.62 -58.77 32.21
N LYS A 39 73.50 -57.62 31.53
CA LYS A 39 74.63 -56.73 31.25
C LYS A 39 75.18 -56.00 32.46
N LEU A 40 74.34 -55.70 33.46
CA LEU A 40 74.77 -54.94 34.63
C LEU A 40 75.77 -55.74 35.48
N THR A 41 75.55 -57.05 35.60
CA THR A 41 76.40 -57.96 36.38
C THR A 41 77.82 -58.12 35.82
N GLU A 42 78.02 -57.99 34.51
CA GLU A 42 79.35 -58.14 33.89
C GLU A 42 80.31 -56.98 34.16
N VAL A 43 79.78 -55.77 34.43
CA VAL A 43 80.58 -54.56 34.60
C VAL A 43 81.27 -54.53 35.97
N ASP A 44 80.59 -54.94 37.03
CA ASP A 44 81.10 -54.84 38.41
C ASP A 44 82.36 -55.67 38.66
N ASN A 45 82.52 -56.82 37.99
CA ASN A 45 83.63 -57.74 38.26
C ASN A 45 85.01 -57.26 37.75
N LYS A 46 85.09 -56.24 36.89
CA LYS A 46 86.37 -55.82 36.27
C LYS A 46 87.19 -54.80 37.07
N MET A 47 86.69 -54.26 38.18
CA MET A 47 87.24 -53.04 38.78
C MET A 47 88.34 -53.21 39.88
N LEU A 48 88.81 -54.43 40.22
CA LEU A 48 89.50 -54.68 41.52
C LEU A 48 91.06 -54.82 41.52
N THR A 49 91.86 -54.61 40.46
CA THR A 49 93.25 -55.17 40.38
C THR A 49 94.45 -54.33 39.82
N VAL A 50 94.65 -53.01 40.04
CA VAL A 50 95.84 -52.26 39.49
C VAL A 50 96.68 -51.44 40.51
N LYS A 51 98.03 -51.45 40.44
CA LYS A 51 99.04 -50.66 41.25
C LYS A 51 100.03 -49.85 40.37
N ASP A 52 100.40 -48.60 40.71
CA ASP A 52 101.23 -47.68 39.87
C ASP A 52 102.21 -46.73 40.65
N GLY A 53 103.37 -46.35 40.05
CA GLY A 53 104.05 -45.03 40.23
C GLY A 53 105.17 -44.75 41.26
N LYS A 54 106.17 -45.62 41.52
CA LYS A 54 107.24 -45.39 42.56
C LYS A 54 108.62 -44.98 42.00
N THR A 55 109.43 -44.19 42.74
CA THR A 55 110.71 -43.56 42.27
C THR A 55 111.94 -44.42 42.59
N PRO A 56 112.78 -44.85 41.62
CA PRO A 56 113.95 -45.69 41.88
C PRO A 56 115.05 -45.05 42.75
N VAL A 57 115.71 -45.86 43.59
CA VAL A 57 116.86 -45.47 44.43
C VAL A 57 118.14 -46.19 43.95
N LEU A 58 119.24 -45.46 43.78
CA LEU A 58 120.54 -45.97 43.34
C LEU A 58 121.59 -45.86 44.46
N ASP A 59 122.21 -46.98 44.82
CA ASP A 59 123.34 -47.04 45.74
C ASP A 59 124.63 -47.51 45.03
N VAL A 60 125.78 -47.16 45.60
CA VAL A 60 127.07 -47.70 45.17
C VAL A 60 127.23 -49.11 45.76
N GLY A 61 127.41 -50.09 44.88
CA GLY A 61 127.72 -51.48 45.24
C GLY A 61 129.22 -51.72 45.40
N ASN A 62 129.70 -52.85 44.89
CA ASN A 62 131.11 -53.23 44.95
C ASN A 62 131.96 -52.42 43.95
N VAL A 63 133.08 -51.86 44.42
CA VAL A 63 134.07 -51.18 43.56
C VAL A 63 135.43 -51.87 43.72
N GLN A 64 135.94 -52.45 42.63
CA GLN A 64 137.16 -53.27 42.65
C GLN A 64 138.10 -52.96 41.48
N SER A 65 139.38 -53.34 41.61
CA SER A 65 140.35 -53.26 40.52
C SER A 65 140.26 -54.50 39.61
N GLY A 66 140.35 -54.35 38.28
CA GLY A 66 140.35 -55.47 37.32
C GLY A 66 140.97 -55.09 35.97
N GLU A 67 141.25 -56.04 35.07
CA GLU A 67 142.01 -55.74 33.82
C GLU A 67 141.28 -54.81 32.83
N LYS A 68 139.94 -54.78 32.86
CA LYS A 68 139.11 -53.95 31.98
C LYS A 68 138.05 -53.20 32.77
N ALA A 69 137.73 -51.99 32.33
CA ALA A 69 136.67 -51.18 32.92
C ALA A 69 135.29 -51.78 32.60
N SER A 70 134.47 -52.01 33.62
CA SER A 70 133.09 -52.45 33.45
C SER A 70 132.19 -51.93 34.57
N ALA A 71 130.91 -51.77 34.26
CA ALA A 71 129.88 -51.44 35.23
C ALA A 71 128.70 -52.40 35.08
N SER A 72 128.00 -52.67 36.18
CA SER A 72 126.74 -53.40 36.17
C SER A 72 125.78 -52.84 37.20
N VAL A 73 124.48 -53.03 36.98
CA VAL A 73 123.42 -52.68 37.93
C VAL A 73 122.76 -53.98 38.37
N VAL A 74 122.59 -54.16 39.68
CA VAL A 74 121.89 -55.32 40.23
C VAL A 74 120.72 -54.87 41.11
N PRO A 75 119.55 -55.52 41.04
CA PRO A 75 118.43 -55.24 41.93
C PRO A 75 118.83 -55.48 43.40
N ALA A 76 118.48 -54.54 44.27
CA ALA A 76 118.80 -54.54 45.69
C ALA A 76 117.53 -54.53 46.58
N GLY A 77 116.40 -55.00 46.02
CA GLY A 77 115.10 -55.05 46.69
C GLY A 77 114.29 -53.75 46.56
N GLU A 78 113.36 -53.53 47.49
CA GLU A 78 112.61 -52.28 47.62
C GLU A 78 112.98 -51.59 48.93
N ASP A 79 112.87 -50.26 48.97
CA ASP A 79 112.95 -49.52 50.23
C ASP A 79 111.64 -49.63 51.05
N SER A 80 111.61 -49.02 52.23
CA SER A 80 110.41 -49.01 53.10
C SER A 80 109.20 -48.30 52.49
N GLY A 81 109.37 -47.55 51.39
CA GLY A 81 108.31 -46.89 50.63
C GLY A 81 107.80 -47.69 49.43
N GLY A 82 108.34 -48.89 49.20
CA GLY A 82 108.06 -49.73 48.04
C GLY A 82 108.71 -49.21 46.75
N ASN A 83 109.74 -48.38 46.86
CA ASN A 83 110.51 -47.92 45.70
C ASN A 83 111.56 -48.98 45.31
N PRO A 84 111.75 -49.27 44.01
CA PRO A 84 112.76 -50.21 43.57
C PRO A 84 114.17 -49.66 43.83
N LYS A 85 115.02 -50.48 44.45
CA LYS A 85 116.40 -50.15 44.84
C LYS A 85 117.40 -50.92 43.97
N TYR A 86 118.46 -50.26 43.54
CA TYR A 86 119.51 -50.86 42.72
C TYR A 86 120.92 -50.51 43.21
N ASN A 87 121.85 -51.47 43.12
CA ASN A 87 123.27 -51.26 43.41
C ASN A 87 124.09 -51.23 42.12
N ILE A 88 124.93 -50.21 41.97
CA ILE A 88 125.85 -50.08 40.83
C ILE A 88 127.23 -50.62 41.22
N ASN A 89 127.68 -51.69 40.57
CA ASN A 89 129.01 -52.25 40.77
C ASN A 89 129.97 -51.76 39.69
N LEU A 90 131.20 -51.41 40.07
CA LEU A 90 132.23 -50.92 39.16
C LEU A 90 133.49 -51.79 39.27
N THR A 91 134.06 -52.18 38.13
CA THR A 91 135.40 -52.78 38.06
C THR A 91 136.26 -51.87 37.19
N LEU A 92 137.40 -51.42 37.72
CA LEU A 92 138.23 -50.40 37.06
C LEU A 92 139.69 -50.89 36.92
N PRO A 93 140.36 -50.65 35.78
CA PRO A 93 141.77 -50.96 35.62
C PRO A 93 142.65 -49.95 36.33
N LYS A 94 143.76 -50.45 36.87
CA LYS A 94 144.86 -49.60 37.33
C LYS A 94 145.44 -48.89 36.12
N GLY A 95 145.49 -47.55 36.14
CA GLY A 95 146.03 -46.78 35.01
C GLY A 95 147.49 -47.13 34.71
N ASP A 96 147.93 -46.84 33.48
CA ASP A 96 149.25 -47.25 32.97
C ASP A 96 150.45 -46.80 33.86
N ASN A 97 150.25 -45.77 34.69
CA ASN A 97 151.25 -45.24 35.65
C ASN A 97 150.86 -45.43 37.13
N GLY A 98 149.89 -46.30 37.43
CA GLY A 98 149.40 -46.54 38.80
C GLY A 98 148.49 -45.46 39.39
N LEU A 99 148.10 -44.47 38.58
CA LEU A 99 147.21 -43.38 38.95
C LEU A 99 145.73 -43.83 38.99
N PRO A 100 144.91 -43.29 39.91
CA PRO A 100 143.50 -43.69 40.05
C PRO A 100 142.66 -43.22 38.85
N PRO A 101 141.77 -44.05 38.30
CA PRO A 101 140.84 -43.64 37.26
C PRO A 101 139.83 -42.61 37.75
N VAL A 102 139.40 -41.69 36.87
CA VAL A 102 138.35 -40.71 37.13
C VAL A 102 137.07 -41.11 36.40
N ILE A 103 135.95 -41.15 37.13
CA ILE A 103 134.63 -41.44 36.57
C ILE A 103 133.81 -40.17 36.50
N GLU A 104 133.33 -39.84 35.31
CA GLU A 104 132.40 -38.74 35.07
C GLU A 104 131.02 -39.30 34.68
N THR A 105 129.98 -38.51 34.92
CA THR A 105 128.63 -38.88 34.50
C THR A 105 128.54 -38.80 32.98
N GLY A 106 128.21 -39.92 32.35
CA GLY A 106 127.82 -39.94 30.95
C GLY A 106 126.32 -39.69 30.77
N THR A 107 125.71 -40.36 29.80
CA THR A 107 124.28 -40.27 29.53
C THR A 107 123.46 -41.09 30.53
N ILE A 108 122.45 -40.46 31.14
CA ILE A 108 121.42 -41.16 31.92
C ILE A 108 120.15 -41.20 31.09
N THR A 109 119.68 -42.41 30.76
CA THR A 109 118.50 -42.64 29.92
C THR A 109 117.39 -43.32 30.72
N THR A 110 116.14 -42.88 30.54
CA THR A 110 114.98 -43.60 31.07
C THR A 110 114.60 -44.74 30.12
N GLY A 111 114.63 -45.98 30.60
CA GLY A 111 114.25 -47.18 29.85
C GLY A 111 112.74 -47.43 29.84
N GLU A 112 112.26 -48.31 28.96
CA GLU A 112 110.85 -48.70 28.89
C GLU A 112 110.40 -49.58 30.08
N PRO A 113 109.10 -49.59 30.42
CA PRO A 113 108.58 -50.42 31.51
C PRO A 113 108.89 -51.91 31.34
N GLY A 114 109.32 -52.56 32.44
CA GLY A 114 109.61 -53.99 32.47
C GLY A 114 110.98 -54.41 31.92
N THR A 115 111.82 -53.46 31.48
CA THR A 115 113.22 -53.72 31.09
C THR A 115 114.17 -53.69 32.30
N GLU A 116 115.34 -54.33 32.22
CA GLU A 116 116.33 -54.32 33.30
C GLU A 116 117.14 -53.02 33.32
N ALA A 117 117.50 -52.55 34.52
CA ALA A 117 118.44 -51.44 34.69
C ALA A 117 119.85 -51.87 34.28
N SER A 118 120.61 -50.98 33.63
CA SER A 118 121.96 -51.29 33.16
C SER A 118 122.91 -50.11 33.30
N ALA A 119 124.21 -50.43 33.37
CA ALA A 119 125.29 -49.47 33.44
C ALA A 119 126.41 -49.87 32.48
N THR A 120 127.06 -48.91 31.85
CA THR A 120 128.25 -49.13 31.02
C THR A 120 129.29 -48.05 31.27
N LEU A 121 130.57 -48.41 31.17
CA LEU A 121 131.69 -47.47 31.21
C LEU A 121 132.29 -47.32 29.82
N VAL A 122 132.43 -46.09 29.35
CA VAL A 122 133.04 -45.77 28.06
C VAL A 122 134.33 -44.98 28.31
N PRO A 123 135.49 -45.39 27.75
CA PRO A 123 136.73 -44.62 27.88
C PRO A 123 136.59 -43.22 27.29
N ASP A 124 137.02 -42.21 28.02
CA ASP A 124 136.96 -40.79 27.64
C ASP A 124 138.33 -40.11 27.79
N GLY A 125 139.36 -40.78 27.27
CA GLY A 125 140.73 -40.28 27.27
C GLY A 125 141.41 -40.28 28.64
N GLN A 126 142.29 -39.31 28.88
CA GLN A 126 143.00 -39.10 30.14
C GLN A 126 142.84 -37.65 30.58
N THR A 127 142.86 -37.40 31.89
CA THR A 127 142.94 -36.03 32.43
C THR A 127 144.29 -35.39 32.10
N GLU A 128 144.43 -34.07 32.23
CA GLU A 128 145.73 -33.39 32.05
C GLU A 128 146.85 -33.95 32.95
N GLY A 129 146.48 -34.55 34.09
CA GLY A 129 147.39 -35.25 35.00
C GLY A 129 147.67 -36.72 34.66
N GLY A 130 147.21 -37.22 33.50
CA GLY A 130 147.43 -38.59 33.03
C GLY A 130 146.55 -39.67 33.67
N ASN A 131 145.50 -39.30 34.41
CA ASN A 131 144.56 -40.28 34.97
C ASN A 131 143.59 -40.76 33.87
N PRO A 132 143.39 -42.07 33.68
CA PRO A 132 142.40 -42.56 32.71
C PRO A 132 141.00 -42.14 33.12
N LYS A 133 140.22 -41.62 32.17
CA LYS A 133 138.89 -41.07 32.37
C LYS A 133 137.83 -41.96 31.71
N TYR A 134 136.71 -42.17 32.38
CA TYR A 134 135.59 -42.96 31.86
C TYR A 134 134.25 -42.27 32.13
N LEU A 135 133.33 -42.38 31.18
CA LEU A 135 131.95 -41.93 31.32
C LEU A 135 131.06 -43.10 31.75
N LEU A 136 130.36 -42.94 32.88
CA LEU A 136 129.35 -43.88 33.37
C LEU A 136 127.99 -43.55 32.75
N ASN A 137 127.54 -44.40 31.83
CA ASN A 137 126.20 -44.33 31.25
C ASN A 137 125.26 -45.26 32.03
N LEU A 138 124.06 -44.77 32.34
CA LEU A 138 123.03 -45.49 33.09
C LEU A 138 121.73 -45.54 32.30
N THR A 139 121.06 -46.69 32.30
CA THR A 139 119.68 -46.81 31.85
C THR A 139 118.83 -47.34 33.00
N ILE A 140 117.81 -46.58 33.39
CA ILE A 140 116.90 -46.95 34.48
C ILE A 140 115.47 -47.03 33.92
N PRO A 141 114.79 -48.19 34.01
CA PRO A 141 113.44 -48.36 33.49
C PRO A 141 112.44 -47.50 34.25
N ARG A 142 111.48 -46.90 33.54
CA ARG A 142 110.30 -46.27 34.16
C ARG A 142 109.27 -47.31 34.61
N GLY A 143 108.42 -46.96 35.57
CA GLY A 143 107.24 -47.78 35.90
C GLY A 143 106.25 -47.87 34.73
N SER A 144 105.43 -48.92 34.70
CA SER A 144 104.32 -49.04 33.73
C SER A 144 103.41 -47.82 33.81
N GLN A 145 102.89 -47.35 32.68
CA GLN A 145 101.98 -46.21 32.65
C GLN A 145 100.70 -46.55 33.44
N GLY A 146 100.38 -45.73 34.43
CA GLY A 146 99.12 -45.81 35.17
C GLY A 146 97.89 -45.78 34.27
N ILE A 147 96.87 -46.54 34.68
CA ILE A 147 95.53 -46.35 34.13
C ILE A 147 95.06 -44.92 34.45
N PRO A 148 94.49 -44.18 33.47
CA PRO A 148 93.94 -42.86 33.73
C PRO A 148 92.90 -42.90 34.84
N GLY A 149 93.06 -42.05 35.86
CA GLY A 149 92.06 -41.87 36.90
C GLY A 149 90.74 -41.34 36.32
N VAL A 150 89.61 -41.79 36.87
CA VAL A 150 88.27 -41.39 36.42
C VAL A 150 88.10 -39.87 36.59
N GLY A 151 88.04 -39.12 35.48
CA GLY A 151 87.63 -37.70 35.48
C GLY A 151 88.57 -36.66 34.85
N SER A 152 89.71 -37.01 34.25
CA SER A 152 90.48 -36.05 33.43
C SER A 152 91.14 -36.73 32.21
N GLY A 153 90.43 -36.74 31.09
CA GLY A 153 90.94 -37.24 29.81
C GLY A 153 91.64 -36.11 29.05
N ASN A 154 92.98 -36.06 29.09
CA ASN A 154 93.72 -35.23 28.16
C ASN A 154 93.48 -35.73 26.73
N VAL A 155 93.02 -34.85 25.85
CA VAL A 155 92.94 -35.14 24.40
C VAL A 155 94.28 -34.78 23.76
N SER A 156 94.80 -35.67 22.91
CA SER A 156 96.02 -35.46 22.15
C SER A 156 95.68 -35.00 20.73
N ALA A 157 96.13 -33.80 20.36
CA ALA A 157 95.94 -33.24 19.03
C ALA A 157 97.19 -32.43 18.63
N SER A 158 97.41 -32.28 17.32
CA SER A 158 98.50 -31.44 16.81
C SER A 158 98.32 -29.98 17.23
N ALA A 159 99.38 -29.33 17.73
CA ALA A 159 99.34 -27.93 18.16
C ALA A 159 99.29 -26.92 17.00
N THR A 160 99.39 -27.39 15.75
CA THR A 160 99.46 -26.52 14.57
C THR A 160 98.14 -25.78 14.35
N GLY A 161 98.17 -24.44 14.37
CA GLY A 161 97.00 -23.59 14.10
C GLY A 161 96.15 -23.19 15.30
N LEU A 162 96.52 -23.59 16.53
CA LEU A 162 95.82 -23.18 17.74
C LEU A 162 96.19 -21.75 18.15
N VAL A 163 95.22 -20.83 18.07
CA VAL A 163 95.38 -19.42 18.43
C VAL A 163 94.79 -19.14 19.82
N THR A 164 95.53 -18.40 20.65
CA THR A 164 95.07 -17.98 21.99
C THR A 164 93.81 -17.11 21.90
N GLY A 165 92.86 -17.29 22.82
CA GLY A 165 91.61 -16.53 22.88
C GLY A 165 90.48 -17.03 21.95
N LYS A 166 90.75 -18.01 21.09
CA LYS A 166 89.73 -18.69 20.27
C LYS A 166 89.19 -19.94 20.97
N LYS A 167 87.95 -20.32 20.65
CA LYS A 167 87.30 -21.56 21.13
C LYS A 167 87.37 -22.61 20.03
N TYR A 168 87.60 -23.87 20.41
CA TYR A 168 87.68 -24.99 19.47
C TYR A 168 86.86 -26.17 19.98
N LEU A 169 86.32 -26.97 19.05
CA LEU A 169 85.69 -28.27 19.33
C LEU A 169 86.71 -29.37 19.04
N PHE A 170 86.81 -30.35 19.94
CA PHE A 170 87.58 -31.56 19.71
C PHE A 170 86.77 -32.54 18.87
N VAL A 171 87.31 -32.95 17.73
CA VAL A 171 86.75 -33.99 16.87
C VAL A 171 87.64 -35.23 17.01
N PRO A 172 87.21 -36.27 17.73
CA PRO A 172 87.98 -37.50 17.87
C PRO A 172 88.12 -38.20 16.50
N GLY A 173 89.29 -38.78 16.23
CA GLY A 173 89.55 -39.48 14.95
C GLY A 173 88.75 -40.77 14.76
N ALA A 174 88.23 -41.34 15.85
CA ALA A 174 87.34 -42.50 15.87
C ALA A 174 86.52 -42.50 17.18
N ASN A 175 85.43 -43.27 17.22
CA ASN A 175 84.62 -43.42 18.43
C ASN A 175 85.48 -43.92 19.60
N GLY A 176 85.47 -43.18 20.71
CA GLY A 176 86.26 -43.49 21.91
C GLY A 176 87.73 -43.08 21.86
N SER A 177 88.18 -42.41 20.79
CA SER A 177 89.57 -41.96 20.66
C SER A 177 89.85 -40.70 21.49
N THR A 178 90.97 -40.70 22.22
CA THR A 178 91.54 -39.50 22.84
C THR A 178 92.48 -38.75 21.88
N VAL A 179 92.69 -39.26 20.67
CA VAL A 179 93.46 -38.61 19.59
C VAL A 179 92.50 -38.04 18.54
N GLY A 180 92.69 -36.78 18.15
CA GLY A 180 91.80 -36.10 17.20
C GLY A 180 92.31 -34.75 16.70
N THR A 181 91.41 -33.98 16.10
CA THR A 181 91.68 -32.65 15.54
C THR A 181 90.84 -31.59 16.27
N PHE A 182 91.38 -30.38 16.43
CA PHE A 182 90.62 -29.23 16.93
C PHE A 182 90.10 -28.39 15.75
N VAL A 183 88.82 -28.03 15.78
CA VAL A 183 88.15 -27.18 14.78
C VAL A 183 87.66 -25.90 15.46
N GLU A 184 87.89 -24.71 14.87
CA GLU A 184 87.44 -23.43 15.44
C GLU A 184 85.92 -23.42 15.61
N TYR A 185 85.45 -23.02 16.79
CA TYR A 185 84.04 -22.84 17.07
C TYR A 185 83.54 -21.52 16.50
N VAL A 186 82.55 -21.59 15.61
CA VAL A 186 81.74 -20.44 15.20
C VAL A 186 80.36 -20.59 15.84
N ALA A 187 79.93 -19.58 16.60
CA ALA A 187 78.63 -19.63 17.27
C ALA A 187 77.48 -19.69 16.25
N PRO A 188 76.53 -20.63 16.38
CA PRO A 188 75.35 -20.66 15.51
C PRO A 188 74.50 -19.41 15.69
N THR A 189 74.07 -18.79 14.60
CA THR A 189 73.04 -17.74 14.64
C THR A 189 71.67 -18.38 14.75
N ILE A 190 70.90 -18.06 15.79
CA ILE A 190 69.49 -18.46 15.88
C ILE A 190 68.68 -17.53 14.96
N PRO A 191 67.95 -18.07 13.96
CA PRO A 191 67.02 -17.31 13.14
C PRO A 191 66.08 -16.46 14.01
N THR A 192 66.03 -15.15 13.76
CA THR A 192 65.15 -14.24 14.53
C THR A 192 63.88 -13.88 13.77
N LYS A 193 63.85 -14.19 12.47
CA LYS A 193 62.71 -14.02 11.59
C LYS A 193 62.56 -15.25 10.71
N THR A 194 61.32 -15.53 10.30
CA THR A 194 60.97 -16.65 9.42
C THR A 194 61.66 -16.59 8.06
N SER A 195 62.09 -15.40 7.61
CA SER A 195 62.89 -15.19 6.39
C SER A 195 64.30 -15.77 6.48
N ASP A 196 64.80 -16.02 7.70
CA ASP A 196 66.15 -16.51 7.94
C ASP A 196 66.22 -18.06 7.86
N LEU A 197 65.09 -18.71 7.53
CA LEU A 197 64.96 -20.15 7.33
C LEU A 197 64.97 -20.46 5.82
N GLU A 198 66.15 -20.65 5.23
CA GLU A 198 66.29 -20.86 3.77
C GLU A 198 65.87 -22.25 3.26
N ASN A 199 65.35 -23.15 4.09
CA ASN A 199 64.93 -24.48 3.63
C ASN A 199 63.87 -25.14 4.52
N ASP A 200 62.60 -24.77 4.33
CA ASP A 200 61.47 -25.60 4.75
C ASP A 200 60.40 -25.62 3.65
N LYS A 201 60.53 -26.60 2.76
CA LYS A 201 59.68 -26.85 1.59
C LYS A 201 58.27 -27.38 1.95
N ASP A 202 57.98 -27.62 3.23
CA ASP A 202 56.71 -28.18 3.70
C ASP A 202 55.81 -27.16 4.43
N PHE A 203 56.19 -25.86 4.44
CA PHE A 203 55.35 -24.75 4.94
C PHE A 203 54.88 -23.81 3.82
N THR A 204 53.61 -23.41 3.88
CA THR A 204 52.98 -22.54 2.87
C THR A 204 53.55 -21.13 2.92
N THR A 205 53.89 -20.53 1.77
CA THR A 205 54.37 -19.15 1.69
C THR A 205 53.22 -18.13 1.80
N SER A 206 53.50 -16.91 2.26
CA SER A 206 52.49 -15.83 2.38
C SER A 206 51.80 -15.48 1.06
N ASN A 207 52.45 -15.74 -0.08
CA ASN A 207 51.85 -15.59 -1.40
C ASN A 207 50.83 -16.70 -1.70
N ALA A 208 51.11 -17.95 -1.32
CA ALA A 208 50.16 -19.06 -1.46
C ALA A 208 48.92 -18.85 -0.57
N VAL A 209 49.08 -18.29 0.62
CA VAL A 209 47.96 -17.87 1.48
C VAL A 209 47.16 -16.74 0.83
N THR A 210 47.85 -15.79 0.18
CA THR A 210 47.20 -14.67 -0.53
C THR A 210 46.39 -15.17 -1.75
N GLU A 211 46.91 -16.14 -2.51
CA GLU A 211 46.19 -16.80 -3.60
C GLU A 211 44.98 -17.61 -3.11
N LEU A 212 45.09 -18.31 -1.97
CA LEU A 212 43.97 -19.02 -1.34
C LEU A 212 42.89 -18.08 -0.80
N LEU A 213 43.25 -16.88 -0.33
CA LEU A 213 42.32 -15.89 0.20
C LEU A 213 41.71 -14.96 -0.87
N LEU A 214 42.31 -14.87 -2.06
CA LEU A 214 41.84 -14.00 -3.15
C LEU A 214 40.41 -14.36 -3.65
N GLY A 215 39.89 -15.55 -3.31
CA GLY A 215 38.51 -15.97 -3.59
C GLY A 215 37.63 -16.16 -2.36
N TYR A 216 38.12 -15.89 -1.15
CA TYR A 216 37.37 -16.16 0.08
C TYR A 216 36.41 -15.01 0.43
N VAL A 217 35.10 -15.30 0.42
CA VAL A 217 34.05 -14.36 0.86
C VAL A 217 33.48 -14.86 2.19
N GLN A 218 33.37 -13.99 3.20
CA GLN A 218 32.70 -14.31 4.48
C GLN A 218 31.23 -13.93 4.47
N LYS A 219 30.40 -14.77 5.08
CA LYS A 219 28.96 -14.51 5.25
C LYS A 219 28.76 -13.41 6.29
N VAL A 220 28.14 -12.30 5.90
CA VAL A 220 27.64 -11.29 6.83
C VAL A 220 26.21 -11.66 7.23
N ALA A 221 25.86 -11.55 8.52
CA ALA A 221 24.51 -11.81 8.99
C ALA A 221 23.48 -10.96 8.21
N GLY A 222 22.51 -11.62 7.59
CA GLY A 222 21.49 -10.98 6.73
C GLY A 222 21.84 -10.88 5.24
N LYS A 223 23.00 -11.37 4.77
CA LYS A 223 23.37 -11.41 3.32
C LYS A 223 23.87 -12.79 2.86
N GLY A 224 23.67 -13.11 1.58
CA GLY A 224 24.17 -14.34 0.92
C GLY A 224 25.58 -14.19 0.34
N LEU A 225 26.35 -15.28 0.19
CA LEU A 225 27.75 -15.28 -0.27
C LEU A 225 27.95 -15.35 -1.80
N SER A 226 26.91 -15.08 -2.60
CA SER A 226 26.78 -15.23 -4.08
C SER A 226 26.76 -16.70 -4.58
N THR A 227 26.12 -17.08 -5.69
CA THR A 227 25.52 -16.40 -6.85
C THR A 227 24.23 -15.65 -6.57
N GLU A 228 24.07 -14.48 -7.18
CA GLU A 228 22.71 -13.97 -7.38
C GLU A 228 22.08 -14.77 -8.52
N ASP A 229 20.91 -15.36 -8.29
CA ASP A 229 20.19 -16.17 -9.30
C ASP A 229 19.75 -15.34 -10.53
N PHE A 230 20.03 -14.03 -10.54
CA PHE A 230 19.74 -13.11 -11.63
C PHE A 230 21.01 -12.81 -12.43
N THR A 231 20.95 -13.10 -13.73
CA THR A 231 21.92 -12.63 -14.73
C THR A 231 22.02 -11.09 -14.71
N THR A 232 23.11 -10.52 -15.22
CA THR A 232 23.25 -9.05 -15.38
C THR A 232 22.05 -8.43 -16.10
N GLU A 233 21.48 -9.15 -17.07
CA GLU A 233 20.26 -8.74 -17.76
C GLU A 233 19.03 -8.71 -16.84
N LEU A 234 18.87 -9.72 -15.99
CA LEU A 234 17.78 -9.78 -15.02
C LEU A 234 17.91 -8.72 -13.92
N LYS A 235 19.14 -8.40 -13.49
CA LYS A 235 19.39 -7.29 -12.56
C LYS A 235 19.05 -5.94 -13.17
N ASN A 236 19.43 -5.71 -14.43
CA ASN A 236 19.05 -4.50 -15.15
C ASN A 236 17.52 -4.39 -15.32
N LYS A 237 16.82 -5.50 -15.62
CA LYS A 237 15.35 -5.55 -15.65
C LYS A 237 14.73 -5.27 -14.28
N LEU A 238 15.31 -5.77 -13.19
CA LEU A 238 14.81 -5.53 -11.83
C LEU A 238 15.03 -4.08 -11.38
N SER A 239 16.20 -3.49 -11.66
CA SER A 239 16.46 -2.07 -11.42
C SER A 239 15.58 -1.16 -12.30
N ALA A 240 15.19 -1.63 -13.48
CA ALA A 240 14.24 -0.95 -14.37
C ALA A 240 12.78 -1.01 -13.87
N LEU A 241 12.45 -1.85 -12.88
CA LEU A 241 11.12 -1.90 -12.27
C LEU A 241 10.92 -0.80 -11.23
N SER A 242 11.96 -0.39 -10.51
CA SER A 242 11.85 0.68 -9.50
C SER A 242 11.66 2.08 -10.10
N ASN A 243 11.98 2.24 -11.38
CA ASN A 243 11.73 3.44 -12.18
C ASN A 243 10.79 3.16 -13.37
N TYR A 244 10.00 2.08 -13.28
CA TYR A 244 8.97 1.82 -14.28
C TYR A 244 7.89 2.89 -14.16
N ASP A 245 7.83 3.75 -15.18
CA ASP A 245 6.83 4.79 -15.28
C ASP A 245 5.57 4.20 -15.91
N ASP A 246 4.59 3.85 -15.07
CA ASP A 246 3.29 3.34 -15.49
C ASP A 246 2.25 4.46 -15.65
N THR A 247 2.66 5.73 -15.66
CA THR A 247 1.77 6.89 -15.79
C THR A 247 0.85 6.77 -17.01
N ASP A 248 1.38 6.33 -18.16
CA ASP A 248 0.60 6.14 -19.39
C ASP A 248 -0.44 5.01 -19.24
N ILE A 249 -0.10 3.94 -18.53
CA ILE A 249 -1.02 2.81 -18.28
C ILE A 249 -2.10 3.24 -17.29
N GLN A 250 -1.73 3.93 -16.21
CA GLN A 250 -2.68 4.49 -15.26
C GLN A 250 -3.64 5.49 -15.93
N ALA A 251 -3.13 6.33 -16.83
CA ALA A 251 -3.93 7.25 -17.63
C ALA A 251 -4.88 6.51 -18.58
N ALA A 252 -4.41 5.46 -19.27
CA ALA A 252 -5.23 4.64 -20.16
C ALA A 252 -6.34 3.91 -19.38
N VAL A 253 -6.02 3.32 -18.22
CA VAL A 253 -6.99 2.64 -17.34
C VAL A 253 -8.03 3.63 -16.80
N THR A 254 -7.59 4.81 -16.37
CA THR A 254 -8.50 5.88 -15.90
C THR A 254 -9.40 6.37 -17.03
N SER A 255 -8.88 6.49 -18.25
CA SER A 255 -9.65 6.86 -19.44
C SER A 255 -10.69 5.79 -19.79
N LEU A 256 -10.33 4.51 -19.77
CA LEU A 256 -11.27 3.40 -19.98
C LEU A 256 -12.33 3.35 -18.88
N GLN A 257 -11.94 3.54 -17.62
CA GLN A 257 -12.87 3.61 -16.48
C GLN A 257 -13.87 4.77 -16.66
N THR A 258 -13.40 5.92 -17.13
CA THR A 258 -14.23 7.10 -17.42
C THR A 258 -15.18 6.82 -18.58
N GLN A 259 -14.69 6.27 -19.69
CA GLN A 259 -15.52 5.88 -20.84
C GLN A 259 -16.60 4.86 -20.43
N LEU A 260 -16.23 3.87 -19.61
CA LEU A 260 -17.15 2.86 -19.10
C LEU A 260 -18.21 3.48 -18.17
N ASN A 261 -17.80 4.39 -17.28
CA ASN A 261 -18.73 5.11 -16.40
C ASN A 261 -19.68 6.02 -17.17
N THR A 262 -19.20 6.67 -18.25
CA THR A 262 -20.03 7.46 -19.17
C THR A 262 -21.01 6.57 -19.92
N LEU A 263 -20.60 5.36 -20.33
CA LEU A 263 -21.46 4.41 -21.04
C LEU A 263 -22.50 3.73 -20.15
N LEU A 264 -22.17 3.50 -18.87
CA LEU A 264 -23.02 2.79 -17.90
C LEU A 264 -23.82 3.71 -16.97
N SER A 265 -23.62 5.04 -17.09
CA SER A 265 -24.33 6.11 -16.35
C SER A 265 -24.59 5.83 -14.86
N GLY A 266 -23.63 5.24 -14.15
CA GLY A 266 -23.65 5.06 -12.69
C GLY A 266 -24.76 4.17 -12.10
N ASN A 267 -25.78 3.80 -12.87
CA ASN A 267 -26.84 2.87 -12.51
C ASN A 267 -27.32 2.19 -13.79
N ALA A 268 -27.04 0.88 -13.90
CA ALA A 268 -27.47 0.06 -15.03
C ALA A 268 -28.98 0.23 -15.34
N SER A 269 -29.81 0.50 -14.34
CA SER A 269 -31.24 0.74 -14.52
C SER A 269 -31.53 2.00 -15.35
N THR A 270 -30.76 3.09 -15.21
CA THR A 270 -30.97 4.32 -15.99
C THR A 270 -30.57 4.18 -17.46
N ALA A 271 -29.48 3.44 -17.71
CA ALA A 271 -29.08 3.07 -19.06
C ALA A 271 -30.12 2.13 -19.70
N ILE A 272 -30.61 1.14 -18.94
CA ILE A 272 -31.67 0.23 -19.38
C ILE A 272 -32.98 0.98 -19.64
N GLU A 273 -33.36 1.95 -18.80
CA GLU A 273 -34.52 2.81 -19.01
C GLU A 273 -34.38 3.64 -20.28
N SER A 274 -33.22 4.26 -20.50
CA SER A 274 -32.93 5.02 -21.73
C SER A 274 -32.98 4.12 -22.98
N PHE A 275 -32.44 2.89 -22.89
CA PHE A 275 -32.55 1.91 -23.98
C PHE A 275 -33.98 1.43 -24.21
N ASN A 276 -34.77 1.24 -23.15
CA ASN A 276 -36.19 0.87 -23.25
C ASN A 276 -37.03 2.02 -23.82
N GLU A 277 -36.71 3.27 -23.51
CA GLU A 277 -37.32 4.45 -24.13
C GLU A 277 -36.99 4.51 -25.63
N ILE A 278 -35.75 4.20 -26.02
CA ILE A 278 -35.35 4.09 -27.43
C ILE A 278 -36.08 2.93 -28.12
N ILE A 279 -36.19 1.76 -27.49
CA ILE A 279 -36.94 0.61 -28.02
C ILE A 279 -38.42 0.98 -28.15
N ALA A 280 -39.03 1.65 -27.18
CA ALA A 280 -40.42 2.09 -27.24
C ALA A 280 -40.64 3.15 -28.32
N PHE A 281 -39.67 4.05 -28.52
CA PHE A 281 -39.68 5.04 -29.59
C PHE A 281 -39.56 4.37 -30.97
N LEU A 282 -38.69 3.36 -31.10
CA LEU A 282 -38.46 2.61 -32.33
C LEU A 282 -39.48 1.49 -32.57
N ALA A 283 -40.29 1.09 -31.57
CA ALA A 283 -41.28 0.01 -31.71
C ALA A 283 -42.38 0.31 -32.74
N ASN A 284 -42.59 1.58 -33.07
CA ASN A 284 -43.50 2.01 -34.15
C ASN A 284 -42.78 2.26 -35.49
N VAL A 285 -41.47 2.02 -35.56
CA VAL A 285 -40.66 2.12 -36.78
C VAL A 285 -40.48 0.71 -37.31
N GLU A 286 -41.27 0.30 -38.31
CA GLU A 286 -41.08 -0.99 -38.98
C GLU A 286 -39.70 -1.05 -39.69
N ASP A 287 -39.06 -2.22 -39.62
CA ASP A 287 -37.64 -2.55 -39.89
C ASP A 287 -37.03 -2.15 -41.26
N THR A 288 -37.74 -1.40 -42.11
CA THR A 288 -37.25 -0.94 -43.43
C THR A 288 -37.09 0.57 -43.56
N GLN A 289 -37.48 1.35 -42.56
CA GLN A 289 -37.30 2.80 -42.63
C GLN A 289 -35.91 3.18 -42.10
N THR A 290 -34.93 3.28 -43.00
CA THR A 290 -33.71 4.05 -42.74
C THR A 290 -34.08 5.46 -42.26
N LEU A 291 -33.18 6.18 -41.60
CA LEU A 291 -33.41 7.61 -41.26
C LEU A 291 -33.86 8.41 -42.50
N ALA A 292 -33.38 8.05 -43.69
CA ALA A 292 -33.84 8.59 -44.96
C ALA A 292 -35.31 8.25 -45.29
N GLY A 293 -35.76 7.02 -44.98
CA GLY A 293 -37.16 6.61 -45.10
C GLY A 293 -38.10 7.39 -44.16
N ILE A 294 -37.70 7.57 -42.89
CA ILE A 294 -38.47 8.37 -41.92
C ILE A 294 -38.58 9.82 -42.40
N ILE A 295 -37.47 10.43 -42.83
CA ILE A 295 -37.45 11.80 -43.36
C ILE A 295 -38.33 11.91 -44.62
N ALA A 296 -38.29 10.92 -45.52
CA ALA A 296 -39.13 10.89 -46.71
C ALA A 296 -40.63 10.77 -46.36
N GLY A 297 -40.97 9.93 -45.38
CA GLY A 297 -42.33 9.80 -44.87
C GLY A 297 -42.85 11.09 -44.25
N ILE A 298 -42.04 11.75 -43.41
CA ILE A 298 -42.36 13.06 -42.81
C ILE A 298 -42.52 14.13 -43.90
N ASN A 299 -41.63 14.19 -44.88
CA ASN A 299 -41.73 15.16 -45.98
C ASN A 299 -42.99 14.93 -46.84
N THR A 300 -43.37 13.67 -47.04
CA THR A 300 -44.63 13.30 -47.73
C THR A 300 -45.84 13.77 -46.92
N ALA A 301 -45.88 13.45 -45.62
CA ALA A 301 -46.96 13.88 -44.74
C ALA A 301 -47.08 15.41 -44.66
N ILE A 302 -45.95 16.13 -44.61
CA ILE A 302 -45.92 17.61 -44.65
C ILE A 302 -46.51 18.11 -45.98
N ALA A 303 -46.12 17.51 -47.12
CA ALA A 303 -46.61 17.89 -48.43
C ALA A 303 -48.13 17.64 -48.56
N ASP A 304 -48.63 16.51 -48.06
CA ASP A 304 -50.05 16.17 -48.06
C ASP A 304 -50.87 17.13 -47.19
N VAL A 305 -50.34 17.48 -46.01
CA VAL A 305 -50.95 18.51 -45.15
C VAL A 305 -50.95 19.86 -45.84
N GLN A 306 -49.85 20.29 -46.46
CA GLN A 306 -49.77 21.54 -47.19
C GLN A 306 -50.76 21.61 -48.36
N ALA A 307 -50.92 20.51 -49.11
CA ALA A 307 -51.91 20.41 -50.18
C ALA A 307 -53.36 20.47 -49.67
N SER A 308 -53.58 20.01 -48.44
CA SER A 308 -54.90 20.03 -47.78
C SER A 308 -55.26 21.39 -47.16
N ILE A 309 -54.28 22.29 -46.98
CA ILE A 309 -54.54 23.65 -46.48
C ILE A 309 -55.18 24.49 -47.60
N PRO A 310 -56.40 25.00 -47.40
CA PRO A 310 -57.05 25.91 -48.35
C PRO A 310 -56.20 27.18 -48.58
N THR A 311 -55.87 27.47 -49.83
CA THR A 311 -55.08 28.66 -50.23
C THR A 311 -55.95 29.81 -50.72
N LYS A 312 -57.24 29.55 -50.96
CA LYS A 312 -58.26 30.53 -51.33
C LYS A 312 -59.45 30.38 -50.40
N TYR A 313 -60.11 31.49 -50.06
CA TYR A 313 -61.34 31.46 -49.26
C TYR A 313 -62.41 30.53 -49.85
N SER A 314 -62.52 30.46 -51.19
CA SER A 314 -63.46 29.59 -51.90
C SER A 314 -63.21 28.08 -51.77
N GLN A 315 -62.15 27.66 -51.08
CA GLN A 315 -61.83 26.26 -50.79
C GLN A 315 -62.25 25.86 -49.38
N LEU A 316 -62.75 26.81 -48.57
CA LEU A 316 -63.34 26.53 -47.26
C LEU A 316 -64.80 26.11 -47.47
N GLN A 317 -65.23 25.03 -46.81
CA GLN A 317 -66.64 24.58 -46.87
C GLN A 317 -67.64 25.56 -46.19
N ASN A 318 -67.13 26.60 -45.52
CA ASN A 318 -67.86 27.72 -44.89
C ASN A 318 -67.32 29.03 -45.47
N ASP A 319 -67.42 29.21 -46.78
CA ASP A 319 -66.89 30.39 -47.49
C ASP A 319 -67.94 31.45 -47.77
N ASN A 320 -69.21 31.18 -47.48
CA ASN A 320 -70.32 32.13 -47.64
C ASN A 320 -70.65 32.93 -46.38
N ASN A 321 -69.72 33.00 -45.41
CA ASN A 321 -69.88 33.69 -44.12
C ASN A 321 -71.05 33.16 -43.25
N THR A 322 -71.47 31.91 -43.42
CA THR A 322 -72.54 31.30 -42.60
C THR A 322 -72.10 29.98 -42.01
N VAL A 323 -72.47 29.72 -40.75
CA VAL A 323 -72.15 28.43 -40.12
C VAL A 323 -73.03 27.34 -40.75
N GLN A 324 -72.39 26.37 -41.41
CA GLN A 324 -73.03 25.25 -42.12
C GLN A 324 -72.93 23.92 -41.34
N ASP A 325 -72.92 23.97 -40.01
CA ASP A 325 -72.96 22.76 -39.18
C ASP A 325 -74.42 22.30 -39.03
N ALA A 326 -74.72 21.07 -39.49
CA ALA A 326 -76.07 20.50 -39.46
C ALA A 326 -76.63 20.33 -38.03
N ASN A 327 -75.76 20.38 -37.01
CA ASN A 327 -76.10 20.35 -35.59
C ASN A 327 -75.85 21.71 -34.90
N TYR A 328 -75.61 22.77 -35.66
CA TYR A 328 -75.32 24.09 -35.11
C TYR A 328 -76.55 24.67 -34.40
N VAL A 329 -76.55 24.56 -33.09
CA VAL A 329 -77.48 25.26 -32.21
C VAL A 329 -76.87 26.63 -31.90
N HIS A 330 -77.54 27.70 -32.31
CA HIS A 330 -77.26 29.06 -31.86
C HIS A 330 -77.32 29.14 -30.32
N THR A 331 -76.18 28.97 -29.65
CA THR A 331 -76.05 29.09 -28.18
C THR A 331 -75.83 30.52 -27.72
N ASP A 332 -75.74 31.47 -28.66
CA ASP A 332 -75.63 32.92 -28.43
C ASP A 332 -76.93 33.57 -27.94
N ASN A 333 -77.90 32.77 -27.49
CA ASN A 333 -78.95 33.25 -26.60
C ASN A 333 -78.35 33.48 -25.19
N ASN A 334 -77.51 34.51 -25.11
CA ASN A 334 -76.64 34.90 -23.99
C ASN A 334 -77.42 35.49 -22.80
N TYR A 335 -78.68 35.08 -22.61
CA TYR A 335 -79.48 35.46 -21.45
C TYR A 335 -79.11 34.54 -20.30
N THR A 336 -78.68 35.15 -19.19
CA THR A 336 -78.52 34.43 -17.93
C THR A 336 -79.85 33.80 -17.51
N THR A 337 -79.83 32.79 -16.64
CA THR A 337 -81.08 32.25 -16.07
C THR A 337 -81.93 33.37 -15.44
N THR A 338 -81.27 34.34 -14.80
CA THR A 338 -81.92 35.54 -14.27
C THR A 338 -82.61 36.38 -15.35
N ASP A 339 -82.01 36.53 -16.53
CA ASP A 339 -82.63 37.27 -17.64
C ASP A 339 -83.78 36.49 -18.27
N LYS A 340 -83.66 35.17 -18.37
CA LYS A 340 -84.74 34.29 -18.85
C LYS A 340 -85.94 34.31 -17.89
N ASP A 341 -85.70 34.27 -16.58
CA ASP A 341 -86.76 34.37 -15.58
C ASP A 341 -87.48 35.72 -15.66
N LYS A 342 -86.75 36.82 -15.85
CA LYS A 342 -87.33 38.16 -16.07
C LYS A 342 -88.16 38.24 -17.35
N LEU A 343 -87.71 37.62 -18.44
CA LEU A 343 -88.41 37.61 -19.71
C LEU A 343 -89.65 36.70 -19.68
N SER A 344 -89.66 35.64 -18.87
CA SER A 344 -90.77 34.68 -18.78
C SER A 344 -92.08 35.30 -18.25
N GLY A 345 -91.98 36.39 -17.49
CA GLY A 345 -93.14 37.10 -16.96
C GLY A 345 -93.76 38.11 -17.92
N ILE A 346 -93.19 38.34 -19.10
CA ILE A 346 -93.69 39.32 -20.07
C ILE A 346 -94.65 38.65 -21.04
N GLN A 347 -95.89 39.13 -21.12
CA GLN A 347 -96.88 38.64 -22.09
C GLN A 347 -96.40 38.87 -23.52
N ALA A 348 -96.63 37.88 -24.40
CA ALA A 348 -96.31 38.00 -25.81
C ALA A 348 -96.90 39.28 -26.43
N GLY A 349 -96.06 40.10 -27.06
CA GLY A 349 -96.46 41.37 -27.67
C GLY A 349 -96.52 42.58 -26.73
N ALA A 350 -96.02 42.47 -25.48
CA ALA A 350 -95.93 43.61 -24.58
C ALA A 350 -95.10 44.76 -25.19
N GLN A 351 -95.65 45.98 -25.12
CA GLN A 351 -95.03 47.17 -25.70
C GLN A 351 -93.87 47.66 -24.83
N VAL A 352 -92.72 47.92 -25.46
CA VAL A 352 -91.59 48.59 -24.81
C VAL A 352 -91.94 50.07 -24.65
N ASN A 353 -92.05 50.53 -23.41
CA ASN A 353 -92.30 51.93 -23.07
C ASN A 353 -93.60 52.48 -23.72
N PRO A 354 -94.80 52.14 -23.20
CA PRO A 354 -96.07 52.50 -23.81
C PRO A 354 -96.38 54.02 -23.83
N GLY A 355 -95.48 54.85 -23.31
CA GLY A 355 -95.61 56.30 -23.29
C GLY A 355 -96.60 56.80 -22.23
N ILE A 356 -96.80 58.12 -22.22
CA ILE A 356 -97.76 58.77 -21.34
C ILE A 356 -99.16 58.59 -21.93
N ALA A 357 -100.17 58.39 -21.08
CA ALA A 357 -101.56 58.40 -21.50
C ALA A 357 -101.95 59.78 -22.08
N THR A 358 -102.53 59.79 -23.28
CA THR A 358 -103.01 61.00 -23.96
C THR A 358 -104.45 60.79 -24.43
N PRO A 359 -105.15 61.82 -24.94
CA PRO A 359 -106.48 61.64 -25.49
C PRO A 359 -106.56 60.56 -26.58
N SER A 360 -105.48 60.33 -27.34
CA SER A 360 -105.40 59.36 -28.45
C SER A 360 -104.62 58.07 -28.12
N ALA A 361 -104.02 57.95 -26.94
CA ALA A 361 -103.21 56.77 -26.58
C ALA A 361 -103.44 56.34 -25.11
N ASN A 362 -103.55 55.03 -24.90
CA ASN A 362 -103.88 54.47 -23.58
C ASN A 362 -102.69 54.50 -22.59
N GLY A 363 -101.45 54.59 -23.05
CA GLY A 363 -100.28 54.46 -22.18
C GLY A 363 -100.33 53.16 -21.38
N LEU A 364 -100.17 53.25 -20.05
CA LEU A 364 -100.27 52.11 -19.13
C LEU A 364 -101.70 51.77 -18.69
N MET A 365 -102.70 52.62 -18.95
CA MET A 365 -104.07 52.36 -18.49
C MET A 365 -104.81 51.42 -19.44
N SER A 366 -105.75 50.63 -18.91
CA SER A 366 -106.59 49.80 -19.76
C SER A 366 -107.49 50.67 -20.65
N ALA A 367 -107.95 50.13 -21.78
CA ALA A 367 -108.93 50.83 -22.61
C ALA A 367 -110.22 51.14 -21.84
N GLY A 368 -110.60 50.27 -20.89
CA GLY A 368 -111.74 50.48 -20.00
C GLY A 368 -111.53 51.67 -19.07
N ASP A 369 -110.41 51.72 -18.36
CA ASP A 369 -110.12 52.82 -17.42
C ASP A 369 -110.00 54.17 -18.14
N LYS A 370 -109.46 54.16 -19.38
CA LYS A 370 -109.43 55.35 -20.23
C LYS A 370 -110.83 55.91 -20.50
N THR A 371 -111.77 55.05 -20.88
CA THR A 371 -113.14 55.51 -21.18
C THR A 371 -113.85 56.09 -19.96
N ILE A 372 -113.51 55.63 -18.76
CA ILE A 372 -114.04 56.20 -17.51
C ILE A 372 -113.43 57.57 -17.26
N LEU A 373 -112.12 57.72 -17.42
CA LEU A 373 -111.41 58.98 -17.18
C LEU A 373 -111.79 60.05 -18.20
N ASP A 374 -111.82 59.73 -19.49
CA ASP A 374 -112.20 60.65 -20.57
C ASP A 374 -113.61 61.24 -20.34
N ARG A 375 -114.49 60.53 -19.63
CA ARG A 375 -115.85 60.97 -19.34
C ARG A 375 -115.94 61.99 -18.20
N GLN A 376 -115.01 62.01 -17.24
CA GLN A 376 -115.11 62.81 -16.01
C GLN A 376 -115.35 64.32 -16.30
N GLU A 377 -114.71 64.84 -17.34
CA GLU A 377 -114.82 66.26 -17.76
C GLU A 377 -115.55 66.43 -19.10
N SER A 378 -116.23 65.40 -19.59
CA SER A 378 -116.85 65.45 -20.92
C SER A 378 -118.14 66.27 -20.92
N TYR A 379 -118.27 67.16 -21.90
CA TYR A 379 -119.49 67.94 -22.12
C TYR A 379 -119.95 67.87 -23.57
N THR A 380 -121.25 68.09 -23.78
CA THR A 380 -121.84 68.27 -25.10
C THR A 380 -122.99 69.28 -25.05
N THR A 381 -123.48 69.69 -26.22
CA THR A 381 -124.63 70.58 -26.35
C THR A 381 -125.80 69.85 -27.00
N ALA A 382 -127.03 70.16 -26.58
CA ALA A 382 -128.25 69.66 -27.20
C ALA A 382 -129.29 70.77 -27.35
N SER A 383 -130.25 70.59 -28.25
CA SER A 383 -131.39 71.50 -28.45
C SER A 383 -132.69 71.01 -27.79
N THR A 384 -132.65 69.85 -27.14
CA THR A 384 -133.79 69.22 -26.49
C THR A 384 -133.35 68.43 -25.26
N VAL A 385 -134.27 68.26 -24.31
CA VAL A 385 -134.10 67.37 -23.14
C VAL A 385 -134.49 65.92 -23.46
N ALA A 386 -134.95 65.64 -24.68
CA ALA A 386 -135.21 64.29 -25.14
C ALA A 386 -133.93 63.61 -25.63
N SER A 387 -133.77 62.32 -25.32
CA SER A 387 -132.68 61.48 -25.80
C SER A 387 -131.27 62.02 -25.46
N LEU A 388 -131.10 62.54 -24.24
CA LEU A 388 -129.82 63.00 -23.72
C LEU A 388 -128.77 61.88 -23.78
N ASN A 389 -127.58 62.20 -24.28
CA ASN A 389 -126.54 61.21 -24.52
C ASN A 389 -125.77 60.87 -23.21
N PRO A 390 -125.92 59.65 -22.66
CA PRO A 390 -125.26 59.26 -21.41
C PRO A 390 -123.76 58.96 -21.56
N ALA A 391 -123.17 59.25 -22.72
CA ALA A 391 -121.72 59.23 -22.93
C ALA A 391 -121.03 60.49 -22.38
N TYR A 392 -121.78 61.58 -22.17
CA TYR A 392 -121.24 62.84 -21.65
C TYR A 392 -121.67 63.07 -20.20
N ARG A 393 -120.77 63.56 -19.35
CA ARG A 393 -121.10 63.87 -17.95
C ARG A 393 -121.98 65.11 -17.85
N TYR A 394 -121.72 66.11 -18.69
CA TYR A 394 -122.43 67.38 -18.72
C TYR A 394 -123.10 67.61 -20.07
N ILE A 395 -124.35 68.05 -20.06
CA ILE A 395 -125.11 68.33 -21.29
C ILE A 395 -125.75 69.70 -21.17
N TYR A 396 -125.34 70.63 -22.03
CA TYR A 396 -125.92 71.97 -22.10
C TYR A 396 -127.05 71.98 -23.12
N VAL A 397 -128.26 72.14 -22.63
CA VAL A 397 -129.49 72.10 -23.44
C VAL A 397 -130.03 73.51 -23.64
N THR A 398 -130.15 73.94 -24.89
CA THR A 398 -130.91 75.16 -25.23
C THR A 398 -132.31 74.75 -25.70
N LEU A 399 -133.30 74.86 -24.82
CA LEU A 399 -134.62 74.28 -25.06
C LEU A 399 -135.54 75.25 -25.83
N SER A 400 -135.85 74.91 -27.09
CA SER A 400 -136.66 75.75 -27.98
C SER A 400 -138.16 75.45 -27.95
N SER A 401 -138.59 74.33 -27.38
CA SER A 401 -140.00 73.92 -27.28
C SER A 401 -140.22 73.07 -26.02
N ASN A 402 -141.48 72.91 -25.60
CA ASN A 402 -141.80 71.93 -24.56
C ASN A 402 -141.34 70.54 -25.02
N ALA A 403 -140.80 69.75 -24.10
CA ALA A 403 -140.24 68.43 -24.40
C ALA A 403 -140.28 67.53 -23.17
N SER A 404 -140.16 66.22 -23.40
CA SER A 404 -140.07 65.21 -22.35
C SER A 404 -138.62 64.85 -22.11
N LEU A 405 -138.21 64.88 -20.84
CA LEU A 405 -136.87 64.49 -20.41
C LEU A 405 -136.69 62.98 -20.65
N SER A 406 -135.65 62.62 -21.39
CA SER A 406 -135.27 61.22 -21.58
C SER A 406 -133.79 61.10 -21.91
N VAL A 407 -133.24 59.90 -21.73
CA VAL A 407 -131.85 59.57 -22.07
C VAL A 407 -131.83 58.56 -23.21
N SER A 408 -130.79 58.60 -24.03
CA SER A 408 -130.68 57.74 -25.23
C SER A 408 -130.30 56.29 -24.92
N GLY A 409 -130.12 55.91 -23.65
CA GLY A 409 -129.78 54.55 -23.23
C GLY A 409 -130.24 54.24 -21.79
N THR A 410 -130.86 53.08 -21.60
CA THR A 410 -131.38 52.59 -20.29
C THR A 410 -130.89 51.17 -20.01
N GLY A 411 -131.13 50.66 -18.79
CA GLY A 411 -130.74 49.31 -18.40
C GLY A 411 -129.37 49.21 -17.70
N THR A 412 -129.01 48.00 -17.25
CA THR A 412 -127.89 47.76 -16.33
C THR A 412 -126.52 48.10 -16.89
N SER A 413 -126.37 48.19 -18.22
CA SER A 413 -125.15 48.66 -18.89
C SER A 413 -124.78 50.11 -18.55
N TYR A 414 -125.72 50.88 -18.01
CA TYR A 414 -125.52 52.27 -17.59
C TYR A 414 -125.41 52.42 -16.07
N ASN A 415 -125.42 51.33 -15.28
CA ASN A 415 -125.31 51.41 -13.82
C ASN A 415 -124.07 52.20 -13.38
N GLY A 416 -124.24 53.09 -12.40
CA GLY A 416 -123.18 53.97 -11.91
C GLY A 416 -122.82 55.12 -12.86
N ARG A 417 -123.59 55.33 -13.94
CA ARG A 417 -123.48 56.53 -14.77
C ARG A 417 -124.35 57.64 -14.22
N SER A 418 -123.76 58.82 -14.15
CA SER A 418 -124.45 60.07 -13.82
C SER A 418 -124.29 61.04 -14.96
N ILE A 419 -125.37 61.74 -15.32
CA ILE A 419 -125.34 62.87 -16.23
C ILE A 419 -126.01 64.08 -15.59
N THR A 420 -125.54 65.26 -15.95
CA THR A 420 -126.12 66.53 -15.52
C THR A 420 -126.55 67.31 -16.77
N ALA A 421 -127.84 67.59 -16.86
CA ALA A 421 -128.41 68.41 -17.92
C ALA A 421 -128.63 69.84 -17.41
N TYR A 422 -127.87 70.79 -17.94
CA TYR A 422 -128.08 72.22 -17.74
C TYR A 422 -129.03 72.71 -18.83
N VAL A 423 -130.26 73.02 -18.47
CA VAL A 423 -131.32 73.38 -19.42
C VAL A 423 -131.61 74.86 -19.34
N TYR A 424 -131.37 75.57 -20.44
CA TYR A 424 -131.73 76.97 -20.61
C TYR A 424 -133.04 77.10 -21.37
N CYS A 425 -133.92 77.99 -20.88
CA CYS A 425 -135.22 78.24 -21.49
C CYS A 425 -135.33 79.72 -21.87
N SER A 426 -135.24 80.04 -23.16
CA SER A 426 -135.39 81.43 -23.65
C SER A 426 -136.81 81.99 -23.48
N SER A 427 -137.78 81.12 -23.24
CA SER A 427 -139.18 81.44 -22.91
C SER A 427 -139.67 80.44 -21.85
N ALA A 428 -140.82 80.67 -21.24
CA ALA A 428 -141.38 79.70 -20.30
C ALA A 428 -141.59 78.36 -21.02
N ARG A 429 -140.92 77.29 -20.58
CA ARG A 429 -141.00 75.95 -21.16
C ARG A 429 -141.40 74.93 -20.11
N THR A 430 -142.32 74.05 -20.48
CA THR A 430 -142.69 72.90 -19.66
C THR A 430 -141.86 71.70 -20.09
N ILE A 431 -141.13 71.14 -19.13
CA ILE A 431 -140.36 69.91 -19.26
C ILE A 431 -141.16 68.81 -18.57
N ALA A 432 -141.63 67.82 -19.33
CA ALA A 432 -142.26 66.64 -18.75
C ALA A 432 -141.17 65.72 -18.17
N ILE A 433 -141.34 65.28 -16.93
CA ILE A 433 -140.37 64.45 -16.22
C ILE A 433 -140.96 63.05 -16.08
N PRO A 434 -140.32 62.00 -16.65
CA PRO A 434 -140.86 60.65 -16.58
C PRO A 434 -140.80 60.12 -15.14
N THR A 435 -141.88 59.46 -14.71
CA THR A 435 -142.02 58.90 -13.34
C THR A 435 -142.18 57.39 -13.32
N THR A 436 -142.17 56.74 -14.50
CA THR A 436 -142.41 55.30 -14.66
C THR A 436 -141.49 54.70 -15.73
N GLY A 437 -141.47 53.37 -15.81
CA GLY A 437 -140.63 52.62 -16.74
C GLY A 437 -139.18 52.61 -16.27
N SER A 438 -138.24 52.99 -17.13
CA SER A 438 -136.80 53.06 -16.80
C SER A 438 -136.41 54.33 -16.04
N TYR A 439 -137.37 55.01 -15.41
CA TYR A 439 -137.16 56.30 -14.75
C TYR A 439 -137.87 56.36 -13.41
N VAL A 440 -137.24 57.04 -12.45
CA VAL A 440 -137.81 57.43 -11.16
C VAL A 440 -137.52 58.91 -10.97
N SER A 441 -138.57 59.72 -10.79
CA SER A 441 -138.42 61.15 -10.52
C SER A 441 -138.54 61.44 -9.04
N MET A 442 -137.59 62.21 -8.51
CA MET A 442 -137.63 62.78 -7.16
C MET A 442 -138.14 64.23 -7.14
N CYS A 443 -138.46 64.81 -8.30
CA CYS A 443 -138.85 66.22 -8.43
C CYS A 443 -140.24 66.43 -9.08
N GLY A 444 -141.07 65.38 -9.08
CA GLY A 444 -142.43 65.40 -9.64
C GLY A 444 -142.51 64.98 -11.11
N SER A 445 -143.68 65.15 -11.73
CA SER A 445 -143.96 64.72 -13.11
C SER A 445 -143.73 65.79 -14.18
N SER A 446 -143.44 67.03 -13.78
CA SER A 446 -143.11 68.12 -14.70
C SER A 446 -142.40 69.26 -13.98
N TYR A 447 -141.67 70.06 -14.75
CA TYR A 447 -141.11 71.33 -14.29
C TYR A 447 -141.33 72.41 -15.34
N THR A 448 -141.85 73.56 -14.92
CA THR A 448 -141.97 74.74 -15.78
C THR A 448 -140.78 75.66 -15.52
N CYS A 449 -139.85 75.65 -16.47
CA CYS A 449 -138.68 76.50 -16.49
C CYS A 449 -139.09 77.92 -16.92
N PRO A 450 -138.91 78.96 -16.07
CA PRO A 450 -139.25 80.32 -16.43
C PRO A 450 -138.42 80.86 -17.60
N ALA A 451 -138.94 81.88 -18.29
CA ALA A 451 -138.21 82.55 -19.36
C ALA A 451 -136.89 83.16 -18.85
N GLY A 452 -135.80 82.93 -19.58
CA GLY A 452 -134.47 83.46 -19.27
C GLY A 452 -133.76 82.77 -18.11
N LYS A 453 -134.28 81.64 -17.60
CA LYS A 453 -133.70 80.91 -16.46
C LYS A 453 -133.10 79.57 -16.90
N TRP A 454 -132.21 79.08 -16.04
CA TRP A 454 -131.60 77.76 -16.15
C TRP A 454 -132.23 76.82 -15.13
N VAL A 455 -132.33 75.54 -15.46
CA VAL A 455 -132.61 74.46 -14.51
C VAL A 455 -131.60 73.34 -14.70
N GLU A 456 -131.18 72.73 -13.61
CA GLU A 456 -130.28 71.58 -13.61
C GLU A 456 -131.04 70.31 -13.24
N PHE A 457 -130.92 69.29 -14.09
CA PHE A 457 -131.37 67.93 -13.79
C PHE A 457 -130.18 67.00 -13.66
N ASN A 458 -130.09 66.32 -12.53
CA ASN A 458 -129.15 65.23 -12.29
C ASN A 458 -129.87 63.90 -12.50
N LEU A 459 -129.33 63.10 -13.42
CA LEU A 459 -129.85 61.78 -13.73
C LEU A 459 -128.77 60.74 -13.40
N GLU A 460 -129.08 59.80 -12.51
CA GLU A 460 -128.17 58.72 -12.12
C GLU A 460 -128.81 57.35 -12.37
N CYS A 461 -128.11 56.47 -13.08
CA CYS A 461 -128.62 55.13 -13.36
C CYS A 461 -128.18 54.14 -12.27
N ILE A 462 -129.16 53.57 -11.56
CA ILE A 462 -128.97 52.56 -10.52
C ILE A 462 -129.92 51.40 -10.84
N ASN A 463 -129.39 50.17 -10.86
CA ASN A 463 -130.16 48.96 -11.22
C ASN A 463 -130.94 49.07 -12.55
N GLY A 464 -130.37 49.79 -13.52
CA GLY A 464 -130.94 50.00 -14.85
C GLY A 464 -132.03 51.07 -14.92
N ILE A 465 -132.27 51.80 -13.83
CA ILE A 465 -133.30 52.82 -13.68
C ILE A 465 -132.64 54.18 -13.46
N TRP A 466 -133.05 55.19 -14.23
CA TRP A 466 -132.57 56.55 -14.11
C TRP A 466 -133.34 57.31 -13.03
N HIS A 467 -132.62 57.70 -11.99
CA HIS A 467 -133.08 58.49 -10.87
C HIS A 467 -132.86 59.97 -11.19
N ILE A 468 -133.95 60.72 -11.27
CA ILE A 468 -133.94 62.12 -11.70
C ILE A 468 -134.15 63.02 -10.49
N ALA A 469 -133.15 63.83 -10.18
CA ALA A 469 -133.23 64.90 -9.21
C ALA A 469 -133.10 66.25 -9.92
N LYS A 470 -133.81 67.25 -9.42
CA LYS A 470 -133.58 68.65 -9.78
C LYS A 470 -132.66 69.24 -8.73
N LEU A 471 -131.59 69.92 -9.13
CA LEU A 471 -130.83 70.72 -8.18
C LEU A 471 -131.62 72.01 -7.91
N GLU A 472 -131.93 72.29 -6.65
CA GLU A 472 -132.57 73.55 -6.27
C GLU A 472 -131.54 74.68 -6.42
N GLN A 473 -131.90 75.71 -7.19
CA GLN A 473 -131.17 76.97 -7.16
C GLN A 473 -131.67 77.72 -5.93
N GLU A 474 -130.76 78.05 -5.01
CA GLU A 474 -131.02 79.05 -3.97
C GLU A 474 -131.39 80.41 -4.58
#